data_AF-A0A6L3A273-F1
#
_entry.id   AF-A0A6L3A273-F1
#
_cell.length_a   1.000
_cell.length_b   1.000
_cell.length_c   1.000
_cell.angle_alpha   90.00
_cell.angle_beta   90.00
_cell.angle_gamma   90.00
#
_symmetry.space_group_name_H-M   'P 1'
#
loop_
_entity.id
_entity.type
_entity.pdbx_description
1 polymer ?
#
loop_
_entity_poly.entity_id
_entity_poly.type
_entity_poly.pdbx_seq_one_letter_code
_entity_poly.pdbx_strand_id
1 'polypeptide(L)'
;MNQIDPLNAFLTELVAVDTDGPILYLGRLAEVTDSALVLTEADVHDCREGHASKEAYLAEALEQGVTVNRRKVVVLRRVIMSVSRLADVVLEDSTGADDLPEGRAFLEED
;
A
#
# COMPACT_ATOMS: atom_id res chain seq x y z
N MET A 1 25.51 -19.74 8.90
CA MET A 1 24.34 -19.35 9.72
C MET A 1 23.12 -19.50 8.84
N ASN A 2 22.11 -20.27 9.26
CA ASN A 2 20.86 -20.38 8.50
C ASN A 2 20.09 -19.08 8.75
N GLN A 3 20.23 -18.09 7.87
CA GLN A 3 19.51 -16.83 8.00
C GLN A 3 18.05 -17.10 7.66
N ILE A 4 17.17 -16.92 8.64
CA ILE A 4 15.72 -16.99 8.41
C ILE A 4 15.35 -15.79 7.57
N ASP A 5 14.65 -16.03 6.47
CA ASP A 5 14.13 -14.98 5.62
C ASP A 5 13.18 -14.09 6.42
N PRO A 6 13.44 -12.78 6.56
CA PRO A 6 12.61 -11.90 7.37
C PRO A 6 11.16 -11.83 6.86
N LEU A 7 10.94 -12.08 5.56
CA LEU A 7 9.60 -12.09 4.97
C LEU A 7 8.73 -13.25 5.48
N ASN A 8 9.34 -14.30 6.06
CA ASN A 8 8.59 -15.37 6.70
C ASN A 8 7.76 -14.88 7.90
N ALA A 9 8.11 -13.74 8.49
CA ALA A 9 7.33 -13.13 9.57
C ALA A 9 5.95 -12.62 9.10
N PHE A 10 5.74 -12.50 7.79
CA PHE A 10 4.48 -12.04 7.20
C PHE A 10 3.66 -13.18 6.57
N LEU A 11 4.09 -14.44 6.71
CA LEU A 11 3.32 -15.58 6.18
C LEU A 11 1.90 -15.57 6.75
N THR A 12 0.94 -15.84 5.87
CA THR A 12 -0.51 -15.80 6.10
C THR A 12 -1.11 -14.41 6.33
N GLU A 13 -0.31 -13.34 6.41
CA GLU A 13 -0.79 -11.97 6.56
C GLU A 13 -1.18 -11.35 5.21
N LEU A 14 -2.09 -10.37 5.25
CA LEU A 14 -2.29 -9.47 4.13
C LEU A 14 -1.09 -8.52 4.06
N VAL A 15 -0.45 -8.45 2.89
CA VAL A 15 0.74 -7.64 2.67
C VAL A 15 0.53 -6.68 1.51
N ALA A 16 1.18 -5.52 1.61
CA ALA A 16 1.45 -4.65 0.47
C ALA A 16 2.85 -4.94 -0.05
N VAL A 17 2.98 -5.12 -1.36
CA VAL A 17 4.27 -5.34 -2.03
C VAL A 17 4.47 -4.24 -3.06
N ASP A 18 5.40 -3.34 -2.76
CA ASP A 18 5.76 -2.23 -3.63
C ASP A 18 6.74 -2.69 -4.71
N THR A 19 6.56 -2.14 -5.90
CA THR A 19 7.57 -2.22 -6.96
C THR A 19 8.10 -0.83 -7.30
N ASP A 20 9.25 -0.81 -7.97
CA ASP A 20 9.87 0.39 -8.56
C ASP A 20 8.98 1.03 -9.65
N GLY A 21 8.01 0.27 -10.15
CA GLY A 21 7.05 0.72 -11.12
C GLY A 21 5.73 1.21 -10.52
N PRO A 22 4.74 1.45 -11.39
CA PRO A 22 3.39 1.86 -11.00
C PRO A 22 2.55 0.70 -10.44
N ILE A 23 3.10 -0.51 -10.40
CA ILE A 23 2.38 -1.69 -9.98
C ILE A 23 2.50 -1.86 -8.46
N LEU A 24 1.35 -1.99 -7.82
CA LEU A 24 1.20 -2.37 -6.42
C LEU A 24 0.53 -3.74 -6.35
N TYR A 25 1.03 -4.62 -5.51
CA TYR A 25 0.38 -5.90 -5.23
C TYR A 25 -0.13 -5.89 -3.79
N LEU A 26 -1.39 -6.26 -3.61
CA LEU A 26 -1.98 -6.53 -2.31
C LEU A 26 -2.41 -7.99 -2.27
N GLY A 27 -2.28 -8.67 -1.14
CA GLY A 27 -2.79 -10.03 -1.02
C GLY A 27 -2.24 -10.78 0.17
N ARG A 28 -2.70 -12.01 0.38
CA ARG A 28 -2.24 -12.86 1.47
C ARG A 28 -0.92 -13.54 1.10
N LEU A 29 0.14 -13.33 1.88
CA LEU A 29 1.43 -13.99 1.64
C LEU A 29 1.33 -15.48 1.97
N ALA A 30 1.35 -16.33 0.95
CA ALA A 30 1.21 -17.77 1.09
C ALA A 30 2.56 -18.50 1.14
N GLU A 31 3.57 -18.00 0.43
CA GLU A 31 4.88 -18.64 0.32
C GLU A 31 5.99 -17.61 0.10
N VAL A 32 7.15 -17.84 0.71
CA VAL A 32 8.39 -17.11 0.47
C VAL A 32 9.41 -18.10 -0.08
N THR A 33 10.01 -17.75 -1.21
CA THR A 33 11.08 -18.54 -1.84
C THR A 33 12.30 -17.66 -2.06
N ASP A 34 13.42 -18.26 -2.48
CA ASP A 34 14.64 -17.51 -2.81
C ASP A 34 14.43 -16.50 -3.95
N SER A 35 13.45 -16.72 -4.83
CA SER A 35 13.29 -15.93 -6.06
C SER A 35 11.96 -15.17 -6.15
N ALA A 36 10.99 -15.46 -5.29
CA ALA A 36 9.64 -14.92 -5.40
C ALA A 36 8.85 -14.96 -4.08
N LEU A 37 7.81 -14.12 -4.03
CA LEU A 37 6.70 -14.23 -3.09
C LEU A 37 5.47 -14.77 -3.82
N VAL A 38 4.71 -15.62 -3.16
CA VAL A 38 3.43 -16.12 -3.67
C VAL A 38 2.32 -15.47 -2.86
N LEU A 39 1.46 -14.72 -3.53
CA LEU A 39 0.27 -14.12 -2.95
C LEU A 39 -0.97 -14.89 -3.37
N THR A 40 -1.92 -15.09 -2.46
CA THR A 40 -3.26 -15.61 -2.73
C THR A 40 -4.30 -14.53 -2.44
N GLU A 41 -5.46 -14.62 -3.10
CA GLU A 41 -6.54 -13.60 -2.98
C GLU A 41 -5.97 -12.20 -3.21
N ALA A 42 -5.25 -12.06 -4.32
CA ALA A 42 -4.44 -10.90 -4.61
C ALA A 42 -5.17 -9.89 -5.49
N ASP A 43 -4.84 -8.64 -5.27
CA ASP A 43 -5.04 -7.54 -6.17
C ASP A 43 -3.69 -7.14 -6.81
N VAL A 44 -3.72 -6.88 -8.10
CA VAL A 44 -2.60 -6.27 -8.83
C VAL A 44 -3.12 -5.02 -9.48
N HIS A 45 -2.71 -3.89 -8.92
CA HIS A 45 -3.16 -2.57 -9.32
C HIS A 45 -2.07 -1.82 -10.07
N ASP A 46 -2.42 -1.23 -11.21
CA ASP A 46 -1.58 -0.25 -11.89
C ASP A 46 -2.07 1.14 -11.51
N CYS A 47 -1.30 1.85 -10.68
CA CYS A 47 -1.67 3.17 -10.18
C CYS A 47 -1.78 4.25 -11.28
N ARG A 48 -1.47 3.95 -12.54
CA ARG A 48 -1.71 4.85 -13.68
C ARG A 48 -3.12 4.74 -14.25
N GLU A 49 -3.81 3.64 -13.98
CA GLU A 49 -5.16 3.40 -14.51
C GLU A 49 -6.26 4.16 -13.73
N GLY A 50 -5.88 4.94 -12.70
CA GLY A 50 -6.79 5.75 -11.89
C GLY A 50 -6.21 7.10 -11.47
N HIS A 51 -7.01 7.88 -10.71
CA HIS A 51 -6.60 9.18 -10.15
C HIS A 51 -5.97 9.07 -8.75
N ALA A 52 -5.83 7.86 -8.22
CA ALA A 52 -5.35 7.61 -6.87
C ALA A 52 -3.83 7.35 -6.88
N SER A 53 -3.11 8.02 -5.97
CA SER A 53 -1.72 7.66 -5.65
C SER A 53 -1.68 6.25 -5.03
N LYS A 54 -0.48 5.64 -4.93
CA LYS A 54 -0.27 4.40 -4.18
C LYS A 54 -0.81 4.51 -2.75
N GLU A 55 -0.60 5.66 -2.11
CA GLU A 55 -1.08 5.95 -0.75
C GLU A 55 -2.60 5.97 -0.66
N ALA A 56 -3.28 6.66 -1.59
CA ALA A 56 -4.74 6.70 -1.63
C ALA A 56 -5.33 5.30 -1.87
N TYR A 57 -4.69 4.48 -2.71
CA TYR A 57 -5.12 3.11 -2.94
C TYR A 57 -4.91 2.20 -1.71
N LEU A 58 -3.78 2.36 -1.01
CA LEU A 58 -3.52 1.65 0.24
C LEU A 58 -4.52 2.04 1.33
N ALA A 59 -4.89 3.32 1.42
CA ALA A 59 -5.91 3.82 2.33
C ALA A 59 -7.27 3.15 2.07
N GLU A 60 -7.72 3.16 0.82
CA GLU A 60 -8.95 2.50 0.41
C GLU A 60 -8.93 1.01 0.74
N ALA A 61 -7.84 0.31 0.45
CA ALA A 61 -7.70 -1.12 0.76
C ALA A 61 -7.67 -1.42 2.27
N LEU A 62 -7.16 -0.50 3.09
CA LEU A 62 -7.16 -0.63 4.55
C LEU A 62 -8.58 -0.45 5.11
N GLU A 63 -9.34 0.50 4.57
CA GLU A 63 -10.70 0.82 5.01
C GLU A 63 -11.75 -0.18 4.49
N GLN A 64 -11.66 -0.56 3.22
CA GLN A 64 -12.70 -1.31 2.50
C GLN A 64 -12.30 -2.77 2.25
N GLY A 65 -11.03 -3.11 2.47
CA GLY A 65 -10.46 -4.41 2.13
C GLY A 65 -9.91 -4.48 0.71
N VAL A 66 -9.18 -5.56 0.43
CA VAL A 66 -8.51 -5.77 -0.87
C VAL A 66 -9.52 -6.24 -1.92
N THR A 67 -9.60 -5.53 -3.05
CA THR A 67 -10.42 -5.95 -4.21
C THR A 67 -9.73 -7.05 -5.01
N VAL A 68 -9.98 -8.30 -4.64
CA VAL A 68 -9.34 -9.47 -5.27
C VAL A 68 -9.65 -9.55 -6.77
N ASN A 69 -8.62 -9.44 -7.61
CA ASN A 69 -8.73 -9.64 -9.07
C ASN A 69 -7.89 -10.83 -9.58
N ARG A 70 -7.09 -11.47 -8.72
CA ARG A 70 -6.31 -12.67 -9.02
C ARG A 70 -6.34 -13.65 -7.85
N ARG A 71 -6.70 -14.91 -8.10
CA ARG A 71 -6.68 -15.95 -7.04
C ARG A 71 -5.28 -16.25 -6.52
N LYS A 72 -4.26 -16.17 -7.38
CA LYS A 72 -2.85 -16.44 -7.06
C LYS A 72 -1.94 -15.62 -7.95
N VAL A 73 -0.88 -15.05 -7.39
CA VAL A 73 0.16 -14.30 -8.11
C VAL A 73 1.53 -14.69 -7.58
N VAL A 74 2.51 -14.76 -8.49
CA VAL A 74 3.93 -14.96 -8.14
C VAL A 74 4.66 -13.66 -8.45
N VAL A 75 5.16 -12.98 -7.42
CA VAL A 75 5.89 -11.72 -7.53
C VAL A 75 7.37 -12.02 -7.42
N LEU A 76 8.13 -11.68 -8.46
CA LEU A 76 9.55 -11.98 -8.52
C LEU A 76 10.32 -11.05 -7.58
N ARG A 77 11.16 -11.59 -6.68
CA ARG A 77 11.90 -10.80 -5.69
C ARG A 77 12.71 -9.65 -6.30
N ARG A 78 13.23 -9.83 -7.51
CA ARG A 78 14.00 -8.81 -8.22
C ARG A 78 13.23 -7.53 -8.56
N VAL A 79 11.89 -7.55 -8.50
CA VAL A 79 11.06 -6.36 -8.78
C VAL A 79 10.45 -5.75 -7.51
N ILE A 80 10.69 -6.37 -6.35
CA ILE A 80 10.14 -5.93 -5.08
C ILE A 80 11.06 -4.87 -4.47
N MET A 81 10.48 -3.72 -4.13
CA MET A 81 11.16 -2.67 -3.38
C MET A 81 10.98 -2.83 -1.88
N SER A 82 9.73 -3.05 -1.46
CA SER A 82 9.37 -3.18 -0.04
C SER A 82 8.18 -4.12 0.12
N VAL A 83 8.07 -4.66 1.34
CA VAL A 83 6.93 -5.45 1.79
C VAL A 83 6.56 -4.99 3.20
N SER A 84 5.30 -4.69 3.43
CA SER A 84 4.73 -4.42 4.75
C SER A 84 3.49 -5.27 4.97
N ARG A 85 3.14 -5.54 6.24
CA ARG A 85 1.77 -5.98 6.53
C ARG A 85 0.85 -4.83 6.19
N LEU A 86 -0.26 -5.11 5.50
CA LEU A 86 -1.25 -4.08 5.17
C LEU A 86 -1.78 -3.42 6.45
N ALA A 87 -1.94 -4.19 7.53
CA ALA A 87 -2.38 -3.68 8.84
C ALA A 87 -1.39 -2.74 9.53
N ASP A 88 -0.12 -2.69 9.10
CA ASP A 88 0.90 -1.79 9.64
C ASP A 88 1.03 -0.49 8.81
N VAL A 89 0.25 -0.33 7.74
CA VAL A 89 0.24 0.89 6.95
C VAL A 89 -0.38 2.01 7.77
N VAL A 90 0.36 3.11 7.94
CA VAL A 90 -0.10 4.31 8.62
C VAL A 90 -0.38 5.37 7.56
N LEU A 91 -1.56 5.98 7.64
CA LEU A 91 -1.97 7.07 6.78
C LEU A 91 -1.75 8.39 7.52
N GLU A 92 -1.15 9.38 6.87
CA GLU A 92 -1.16 10.74 7.41
C GLU A 92 -2.57 11.31 7.23
N ASP A 93 -3.19 11.77 8.32
CA ASP A 93 -4.41 12.55 8.22
C ASP A 93 -4.07 13.86 7.49
N SER A 94 -4.57 14.05 6.28
CA SER A 94 -4.51 15.34 5.56
C SER A 94 -5.36 16.45 6.23
N THR A 95 -5.76 16.28 7.48
CA THR A 95 -6.48 17.29 8.26
C THR A 95 -5.51 18.36 8.77
N GLY A 96 -5.14 19.31 7.91
CA GLY A 96 -4.29 20.42 8.33
C GLY A 96 -3.97 21.53 7.32
N ALA A 97 -4.60 21.56 6.13
CA ALA A 97 -4.32 22.60 5.13
C ALA A 97 -5.49 23.55 4.81
N ASP A 98 -6.71 23.32 5.33
CA ASP A 98 -7.90 24.12 4.99
C ASP A 98 -8.49 24.93 6.15
N ASP A 99 -7.84 25.00 7.32
CA ASP A 99 -8.30 25.83 8.45
C ASP A 99 -7.64 27.22 8.48
N LEU A 100 -7.56 27.87 7.32
CA LEU A 100 -7.35 29.32 7.26
C LEU A 100 -8.73 29.98 7.38
N PRO A 101 -9.00 30.76 8.45
CA PRO A 101 -10.25 31.52 8.51
C PRO A 101 -10.27 32.52 7.36
N GLU A 102 -11.20 32.34 6.43
CA GLU A 102 -11.54 33.36 5.44
C GLU A 102 -11.94 34.66 6.17
N GLY A 103 -11.22 35.74 5.87
CA GLY A 103 -11.73 37.09 6.08
C GLY A 103 -11.57 37.68 7.49
N ARG A 104 -10.33 38.01 7.89
CA ARG A 104 -10.11 39.27 8.61
C ARG A 104 -9.89 40.39 7.60
N ALA A 105 -10.99 40.95 7.09
CA ALA A 105 -10.95 42.29 6.53
C ALA A 105 -10.82 43.27 7.71
N PHE A 106 -9.59 43.69 7.97
CA PHE A 106 -9.33 44.96 8.65
C PHE A 106 -9.86 46.05 7.72
N LEU A 107 -10.95 46.71 8.09
CA LEU A 107 -11.21 48.06 7.61
C LEU A 107 -10.99 48.99 8.80
N GLU A 108 -9.92 49.75 8.62
CA GLU A 108 -9.54 50.92 9.40
C GLU A 108 -10.64 52.00 9.34
N GLU A 109 -10.49 52.92 10.27
CA GLU A 109 -11.35 54.03 10.69
C GLU A 109 -11.86 54.92 9.55
N ASP A 110 -13.09 55.44 9.72
CA ASP A 110 -13.42 56.88 9.73
C ASP A 110 -14.85 57.12 10.29
#